data_AF-A0A8G1ZHD7-F1
#
_entry.id   AF-A0A8G1ZHD7-F1
#
_cell.length_a   1.000
_cell.length_b   1.000
_cell.length_c   1.000
_cell.angle_alpha   90.00
_cell.angle_beta   90.00
_cell.angle_gamma   90.00
#
_symmetry.space_group_name_H-M   'P 1'
#
loop_
_entity.id
_entity.type
_entity.pdbx_description
1 polymer ?
#
loop_
_entity_poly.entity_id
_entity_poly.type
_entity_poly.pdbx_seq_one_letter_code
_entity_poly.pdbx_strand_id
1 'polypeptide(L)' 'MHFSAGLSGYVAELGAAFLAADLGLCIEPCPDHASYIASWIKVLQNDTRAIVQAAAHAERAVAYLHQLAAPEAIEEAV' A
#
# COMPACT_ATOMS: atom_id res chain seq x y z
N MET A 1 -13.42 5.78 -14.23
CA MET A 1 -12.72 4.74 -13.43
C MET A 1 -13.63 4.38 -12.25
N HIS A 2 -14.17 3.17 -12.22
CA HIS A 2 -15.00 2.69 -11.09
C HIS A 2 -14.05 2.06 -10.08
N PHE A 3 -13.70 2.79 -9.02
CA PHE A 3 -13.06 2.19 -7.85
C PHE A 3 -14.16 1.50 -7.04
N SER A 4 -14.25 0.18 -7.16
CA SER A 4 -15.09 -0.61 -6.26
C SER A 4 -14.54 -0.45 -4.85
N ALA A 5 -15.42 -0.17 -3.88
CA ALA A 5 -15.09 0.21 -2.50
C ALA A 5 -14.19 -0.79 -1.73
N GLY A 6 -13.92 -1.98 -2.28
CA GLY A 6 -12.94 -2.91 -1.74
C GLY A 6 -11.48 -2.54 -2.00
N LEU A 7 -11.16 -1.81 -3.08
CA LEU A 7 -9.77 -1.59 -3.52
C LEU A 7 -9.02 -0.57 -2.65
N SER A 8 -9.72 0.42 -2.08
CA SER A 8 -9.10 1.49 -1.28
C SER A 8 -8.49 1.00 0.03
N GLY A 9 -9.11 0.01 0.68
CA GLY A 9 -8.55 -0.64 1.87
C GLY A 9 -7.22 -1.33 1.56
N TYR A 10 -7.11 -1.97 0.38
CA TYR A 10 -5.89 -2.65 -0.03
C TYR A 10 -4.74 -1.68 -0.34
N VAL A 11 -5.05 -0.53 -0.93
CA VAL A 11 -4.05 0.54 -1.15
C VAL A 11 -3.50 1.04 0.19
N ALA A 12 -4.37 1.21 1.19
CA ALA A 12 -3.96 1.67 2.53
C ALA A 12 -3.10 0.63 3.26
N GLU A 13 -3.49 -0.65 3.26
CA GLU A 13 -2.72 -1.72 3.92
C GLU A 13 -1.35 -1.92 3.27
N LEU A 14 -1.28 -1.96 1.92
CA LEU A 14 0.01 -2.05 1.21
C LEU A 14 0.87 -0.82 1.44
N GLY A 15 0.28 0.39 1.44
CA GLY A 15 0.99 1.63 1.71
C GLY A 15 1.59 1.67 3.13
N ALA A 16 0.83 1.23 4.13
CA ALA A 16 1.30 1.10 5.50
C ALA A 16 2.46 0.09 5.61
N ALA A 17 2.36 -1.05 4.92
CA ALA A 17 3.41 -2.05 4.90
C ALA A 17 4.70 -1.55 4.23
N PHE A 18 4.59 -0.82 3.12
CA PHE A 18 5.75 -0.22 2.44
C PHE A 18 6.42 0.84 3.32
N LEU A 19 5.65 1.75 3.93
CA LEU A 19 6.20 2.74 4.86
C LEU A 19 6.87 2.11 6.07
N ALA A 20 6.25 1.08 6.65
CA ALA A 20 6.85 0.38 7.77
C ALA A 20 8.17 -0.29 7.38
N ALA A 21 8.26 -0.87 6.19
CA ALA A 21 9.52 -1.40 5.67
C ALA A 21 10.58 -0.29 5.45
N ASP A 22 10.19 0.83 4.83
CA ASP A 22 11.08 1.97 4.55
C ASP A 22 11.63 2.60 5.84
N LEU A 23 10.80 2.67 6.88
CA LEU A 23 11.16 3.26 8.18
C LEU A 23 11.83 2.26 9.14
N GLY A 24 12.02 1.00 8.71
CA GLY A 24 12.59 -0.06 9.55
C GLY A 24 11.71 -0.44 10.74
N LEU A 25 10.39 -0.21 10.65
CA LEU A 25 9.43 -0.59 11.67
C LEU A 25 9.13 -2.09 11.56
N CYS A 26 9.17 -2.79 12.69
CA CYS A 26 8.80 -4.21 12.73
C CYS A 26 7.29 -4.35 12.48
N ILE A 27 6.93 -5.10 11.44
CA ILE A 27 5.54 -5.47 11.19
C ILE A 27 5.30 -6.84 11.85
N GLU A 28 5.17 -6.84 13.17
CA GLU A 28 4.73 -8.05 13.86
C GLU A 28 3.32 -8.43 13.35
N PRO A 29 3.09 -9.69 12.92
CA PRO A 29 1.76 -10.13 12.54
C PRO A 29 0.83 -10.08 13.76
N CYS A 30 -0.09 -9.11 13.77
CA CYS A 30 -1.15 -9.05 14.79
C CYS A 30 -2.17 -10.17 14.52
N PRO A 31 -2.69 -10.88 15.54
CA PRO A 31 -3.71 -11.94 15.36
C PRO A 31 -4.95 -11.50 14.57
N ASP A 32 -5.31 -10.21 14.61
CA ASP A 32 -6.43 -9.64 13.87
C ASP A 32 -6.19 -9.53 12.35
N HIS A 33 -4.92 -9.62 11.92
CA HIS A 33 -4.52 -9.50 10.52
C HIS A 33 -4.85 -10.75 9.66
N ALA A 34 -5.17 -11.89 10.27
CA ALA A 34 -5.55 -13.09 9.49
C ALA A 34 -6.92 -12.96 8.81
N SER A 35 -7.79 -12.08 9.33
CA SER A 35 -9.17 -11.92 8.84
C SER A 35 -9.26 -11.36 7.42
N TYR A 36 -8.29 -10.56 6.97
CA TYR A 36 -8.26 -9.97 5.64
C TYR A 36 -7.68 -10.91 4.56
N ILE A 37 -6.86 -11.91 4.92
CA ILE A 37 -6.23 -12.84 3.97
C ILE A 37 -7.29 -13.64 3.20
N ALA A 38 -8.37 -14.05 3.85
CA ALA A 38 -9.49 -14.74 3.20
C ALA A 38 -10.19 -13.83 2.17
N SER A 39 -10.31 -12.54 2.47
CA SER A 39 -10.86 -11.55 1.52
C SER A 39 -9.92 -11.35 0.32
N TRP A 40 -8.60 -11.38 0.55
CA TRP A 40 -7.59 -11.24 -0.49
C TRP A 40 -7.62 -12.41 -1.47
N ILE A 41 -7.74 -13.64 -0.98
CA ILE A 41 -7.85 -14.83 -1.83
C ILE A 41 -9.07 -14.71 -2.75
N LYS A 42 -10.21 -14.24 -2.23
CA LYS A 42 -11.43 -14.07 -3.02
C LYS A 42 -11.30 -12.99 -4.10
N VAL A 43 -10.61 -11.89 -3.82
CA VAL A 43 -10.35 -10.84 -4.81
C VAL A 43 -9.37 -11.33 -5.87
N LEU A 44 -8.28 -11.97 -5.47
CA LEU A 44 -7.26 -12.51 -6.37
C LEU A 44 -7.78 -13.62 -7.28
N GLN A 45 -8.72 -14.43 -6.80
CA GLN A 45 -9.41 -15.43 -7.62
C GLN A 45 -10.28 -14.80 -8.71
N ASN A 46 -10.84 -13.62 -8.47
CA ASN A 46 -11.70 -12.92 -9.42
C ASN A 46 -10.90 -12.00 -10.37
N ASP A 47 -9.84 -11.35 -9.86
CA ASP A 47 -8.97 -10.47 -10.64
C ASP A 47 -7.55 -10.46 -10.06
N THR A 48 -6.65 -11.20 -10.72
CA THR A 48 -5.23 -11.26 -10.35
C THR A 48 -4.49 -9.94 -10.57
N ARG A 49 -5.04 -9.00 -11.38
CA ARG A 49 -4.43 -7.68 -11.61
C ARG A 49 -4.78 -6.68 -10.52
N ALA A 50 -5.82 -6.94 -9.72
CA ALA A 50 -6.26 -6.05 -8.66
C ALA A 50 -5.15 -5.77 -7.64
N ILE A 51 -4.34 -6.78 -7.30
CA ILE A 51 -3.22 -6.60 -6.36
C ILE A 51 -2.10 -5.74 -6.94
N VAL A 52 -1.79 -5.89 -8.23
CA VAL A 52 -0.74 -5.11 -8.90
C VAL A 52 -1.18 -3.66 -9.04
N GLN A 53 -2.46 -3.42 -9.34
CA GLN A 53 -3.02 -2.08 -9.38
C GLN A 53 -3.04 -1.42 -8.00
N ALA A 54 -3.46 -2.16 -6.97
CA ALA A 54 -3.44 -1.66 -5.58
C ALA A 54 -2.00 -1.33 -5.13
N ALA A 55 -1.03 -2.21 -5.43
CA ALA A 55 0.38 -1.97 -5.13
C ALA A 55 0.92 -0.74 -5.87
N ALA A 56 0.62 -0.56 -7.16
CA ALA A 56 1.04 0.61 -7.92
C ALA A 56 0.39 1.92 -7.41
N HIS A 57 -0.82 1.86 -6.85
CA HIS A 57 -1.43 3.02 -6.20
C HIS A 57 -0.81 3.29 -4.82
N ALA A 58 -0.53 2.25 -4.05
CA ALA A 58 0.15 2.36 -2.76
C ALA A 58 1.56 2.95 -2.91
N GLU A 59 2.34 2.47 -3.87
CA GLU A 59 3.67 3.00 -4.18
C GLU A 59 3.64 4.50 -4.47
N ARG A 60 2.71 4.96 -5.32
CA ARG A 60 2.55 6.40 -5.61
C ARG A 60 2.21 7.21 -4.36
N ALA A 61 1.36 6.67 -3.49
CA ALA A 61 1.01 7.33 -2.24
C ALA A 61 2.21 7.44 -1.29
N VAL A 62 2.99 6.36 -1.15
CA VAL A 62 4.21 6.34 -0.32
C VAL A 62 5.28 7.28 -0.88
N ALA A 63 5.51 7.27 -2.19
CA ALA A 63 6.44 8.19 -2.84
C ALA A 63 6.05 9.66 -2.59
N TYR A 64 4.76 9.99 -2.64
CA TYR A 64 4.26 11.31 -2.30
C TYR A 64 4.51 11.67 -0.82
N LEU A 65 4.30 10.72 0.10
CA LEU A 65 4.56 10.94 1.53
C LEU A 65 6.06 11.17 1.81
N HIS A 66 6.94 10.42 1.15
CA HIS A 66 8.39 10.64 1.25
C HIS A 66 8.80 12.03 0.73
N GLN A 67 8.23 12.48 -0.39
CA GLN A 67 8.47 13.84 -0.92
C GLN A 67 8.02 14.92 0.06
N LEU A 68 6.87 14.73 0.73
CA LEU A 68 6.40 15.66 1.75
C LEU A 68 7.27 15.65 3.02
N ALA A 69 7.80 14.49 3.40
CA ALA A 69 8.60 14.32 4.61
C ALA A 69 10.03 14.87 4.47
N ALA A 70 10.56 14.99 3.25
CA ALA A 70 11.90 15.52 2.96
C ALA A 70 11.86 16.58 1.84
N PRO A 71 11.31 17.78 2.10
CA PRO A 71 11.14 18.82 1.07
C PRO A 71 12.46 19.35 0.49
N GLU A 72 13.57 19.24 1.24
CA GLU A 72 14.91 19.73 0.83
C GLU A 72 15.59 18.81 -0.21
N ALA A 73 15.26 17.51 -0.23
CA ALA A 73 15.79 16.56 -1.21
C ALA A 73 15.26 16.78 -2.64
N ILE A 74 14.20 17.58 -2.79
CA ILE A 74 13.58 17.92 -4.08
C ILE A 74 14.42 18.99 -4.80
N GLU A 75 15.14 19.85 -4.08
CA GLU A 75 15.90 20.97 -4.66
C GLU A 75 17.27 20.55 -5.21
N GLU A 76 17.86 19.46 -4.71
CA GLU A 76 19.14 18.93 -5.20
C GLU A 76 19.03 18.05 -6.45
N ALA A 77 17.82 17.63 -6.83
CA ALA A 77 17.56 16.73 -7.95
C ALA A 77 17.02 17.41 -9.22
N VAL A 78 16.94 18.75 -9.26
CA VAL A 78 16.44 19.58 -10.38
C VAL A 78 17.55 20.44 -10.99
#